data_AF-A0A1R3I1B5-F1
#
_entry.id   AF-A0A1R3I1B5-F1
#
_cell.length_a   1.000
_cell.length_b   1.000
_cell.length_c   1.000
_cell.angle_alpha   90.00
_cell.angle_beta   90.00
_cell.angle_gamma   90.00
#
_symmetry.space_group_name_H-M   'P 1'
#
loop_
_entity.id
_entity.type
_entity.pdbx_description
1 polymer ?
#
loop_
_entity_poly.entity_id
_entity_poly.type
_entity_poly.pdbx_seq_one_letter_code
_entity_poly.pdbx_strand_id
1 'polypeptide(L)'
;MATTGQPKQKPQEHEQQQQGQEQKKATEKRKPVFVKVDQLKPGTNGHTLIAKVLSSNMVLQKGRAASQHLRQTRIAECLIGDETGTILFTARNDQVDLMNPGATVILRNAKIDMFKGSMRLAVDKWGRIEVTNPANFVVKEDNNLSLVEYELVNVVEE
;
A
#
# COMPACT_ATOMS: atom_id res chain seq x y z
N MET A 1 31.59 -29.86 -78.87
CA MET A 1 31.03 -28.82 -79.76
C MET A 1 30.38 -27.75 -78.87
N ALA A 2 30.53 -26.46 -79.21
CA ALA A 2 30.04 -25.26 -78.51
C ALA A 2 30.51 -25.10 -77.02
N THR A 3 31.33 -24.12 -76.59
CA THR A 3 31.17 -22.62 -76.55
C THR A 3 29.95 -22.20 -75.72
N THR A 4 29.96 -21.35 -74.67
CA THR A 4 30.80 -20.21 -74.21
C THR A 4 30.58 -20.03 -72.67
N GLY A 5 31.42 -19.41 -71.81
CA GLY A 5 32.66 -18.64 -71.94
C GLY A 5 33.17 -18.10 -70.57
N GLN A 6 33.54 -16.81 -70.49
CA GLN A 6 33.92 -16.05 -69.27
C GLN A 6 33.40 -14.58 -69.42
N PRO A 7 33.21 -13.74 -68.37
CA PRO A 7 34.35 -13.01 -67.75
C PRO A 7 34.23 -12.47 -66.28
N LYS A 8 35.41 -12.25 -65.67
CA LYS A 8 35.93 -11.18 -64.76
C LYS A 8 35.02 -10.13 -64.04
N GLN A 9 35.55 -9.70 -62.86
CA GLN A 9 35.45 -8.37 -62.16
C GLN A 9 34.10 -8.03 -61.46
N LYS A 10 33.99 -7.19 -60.41
CA LYS A 10 34.88 -6.55 -59.39
C LYS A 10 33.98 -6.16 -58.17
N PRO A 11 34.47 -5.65 -57.01
CA PRO A 11 33.61 -5.32 -55.87
C PRO A 11 32.85 -3.99 -56.06
N GLN A 12 31.73 -3.82 -55.34
CA GLN A 12 31.03 -2.54 -55.19
C GLN A 12 30.63 -2.32 -53.72
N GLU A 13 30.86 -1.09 -53.24
CA GLU A 13 30.44 -0.56 -51.95
C GLU A 13 29.01 0.02 -52.03
N HIS A 14 28.62 0.83 -51.04
CA HIS A 14 27.32 1.51 -50.82
C HIS A 14 26.24 0.69 -50.09
N GLU A 15 25.50 1.25 -49.12
CA GLU A 15 25.74 2.42 -48.26
C GLU A 15 24.81 2.34 -47.02
N GLN A 16 25.14 3.13 -45.99
CA GLN A 16 24.26 3.66 -44.93
C GLN A 16 22.93 2.94 -44.57
N GLN A 17 22.83 2.55 -43.29
CA GLN A 17 21.72 3.05 -42.47
C GLN A 17 22.05 3.01 -40.97
N GLN A 18 22.40 4.16 -40.41
CA GLN A 18 22.36 4.39 -38.97
C GLN A 18 20.90 4.52 -38.54
N GLN A 19 20.29 3.44 -38.05
CA GLN A 19 18.99 3.53 -37.39
C GLN A 19 19.20 3.91 -35.93
N GLY A 20 18.88 5.17 -35.60
CA GLY A 20 18.90 5.68 -34.24
C GLY A 20 17.93 4.90 -33.35
N GLN A 21 18.46 4.21 -32.34
CA GLN A 21 17.63 3.55 -31.34
C GLN A 21 17.16 4.58 -30.31
N GLU A 22 15.93 5.08 -30.47
CA GLU A 22 15.24 5.79 -29.39
C GLU A 22 15.01 4.84 -28.22
N GLN A 23 15.95 4.85 -27.27
CA GLN A 23 15.78 4.16 -25.99
C GLN A 23 14.63 4.81 -25.22
N LYS A 24 13.46 4.17 -25.26
CA LYS A 24 12.33 4.48 -24.38
C LYS A 24 12.75 4.29 -22.92
N LYS A 25 13.26 5.36 -22.32
CA LYS A 25 13.75 5.40 -20.96
C LYS A 25 12.57 5.18 -20.01
N ALA A 26 12.42 3.95 -19.51
CA ALA A 26 11.37 3.61 -18.58
C ALA A 26 11.50 4.50 -17.33
N THR A 27 10.46 5.29 -17.03
CA THR A 27 10.47 6.19 -15.88
C THR A 27 10.61 5.38 -14.59
N GLU A 28 11.76 5.51 -13.93
CA GLU A 28 12.04 4.78 -12.70
C GLU A 28 11.02 5.18 -11.63
N LYS A 29 10.23 4.20 -11.15
CA LYS A 29 9.19 4.45 -10.15
C LYS A 29 9.87 4.76 -8.83
N ARG A 30 9.54 5.92 -8.24
CA ARG A 30 10.03 6.34 -6.92
C ARG A 30 9.79 5.23 -5.90
N LYS A 31 10.81 4.92 -5.10
CA LYS A 31 10.73 3.93 -4.02
C LYS A 31 9.65 4.36 -3.00
N PRO A 32 8.84 3.44 -2.47
CA PRO A 32 7.86 3.77 -1.44
C PRO A 32 8.59 4.26 -0.18
N VAL A 33 8.15 5.39 0.36
CA VAL A 33 8.59 5.91 1.66
C VAL A 33 7.73 5.24 2.73
N PHE A 34 8.39 4.69 3.76
CA PHE A 34 7.71 4.12 4.92
C PHE A 34 7.72 5.14 6.06
N VAL A 35 6.56 5.38 6.66
CA VAL A 35 6.38 6.21 7.86
C VAL A 35 6.21 5.31 9.09
N LYS A 36 6.44 5.89 10.27
CA LYS A 36 6.20 5.24 11.56
C LYS A 36 4.86 5.61 12.15
N VAL A 37 4.37 4.82 13.11
CA VAL A 37 3.09 5.08 13.78
C VAL A 37 3.10 6.44 14.47
N ASP A 38 4.16 6.80 15.19
CA ASP A 38 4.30 8.09 15.88
C ASP A 38 4.29 9.34 14.97
N GLN A 39 4.54 9.18 13.67
CA GLN A 39 4.53 10.24 12.66
C GLN A 39 3.14 10.52 12.09
N LEU A 40 2.14 9.71 12.41
CA LEU A 40 0.76 9.87 11.96
C LEU A 40 0.11 11.11 12.60
N LYS A 41 -0.64 11.88 11.80
CA LYS A 41 -1.29 13.13 12.23
C LYS A 41 -2.76 13.20 11.77
N PRO A 42 -3.64 13.92 12.50
CA PRO A 42 -5.03 14.10 12.10
C PRO A 42 -5.18 14.59 10.65
N GLY A 43 -6.17 14.07 9.93
CA GLY A 43 -6.46 14.45 8.55
C GLY A 43 -5.47 13.99 7.46
N THR A 44 -4.34 13.35 7.82
CA THR A 44 -3.33 12.93 6.84
C THR A 44 -3.65 11.62 6.12
N ASN A 45 -3.11 11.45 4.91
CA ASN A 45 -3.38 10.32 4.02
C ASN A 45 -2.13 9.93 3.19
N GLY A 46 -2.23 8.84 2.42
CA GLY A 46 -1.15 8.36 1.55
C GLY A 46 -0.08 7.53 2.26
N HIS A 47 -0.30 7.16 3.52
CA HIS A 47 0.70 6.52 4.36
C HIS A 47 1.06 5.12 3.89
N THR A 48 2.33 4.77 4.01
CA THR A 48 2.79 3.38 3.88
C THR A 48 3.58 3.02 5.12
N LEU A 49 3.21 1.95 5.81
CA LEU A 49 3.87 1.51 7.05
C LEU A 49 3.90 -0.02 7.17
N ILE A 50 4.77 -0.52 8.04
CA ILE A 50 4.84 -1.93 8.43
C ILE A 50 4.44 -2.00 9.90
N ALA A 51 3.43 -2.81 10.23
CA ALA A 51 2.93 -2.96 11.60
C ALA A 51 2.71 -4.43 11.93
N LYS A 52 2.81 -4.76 13.23
CA LYS A 52 2.32 -6.03 13.79
C LYS A 52 0.88 -5.86 14.26
N VAL A 53 0.08 -6.89 14.08
CA VAL A 53 -1.28 -6.98 14.62
C VAL A 53 -1.21 -7.55 16.03
N LEU A 54 -1.67 -6.81 17.02
CA LEU A 54 -1.71 -7.24 18.43
C LEU A 54 -3.04 -7.91 18.75
N SER A 55 -4.15 -7.33 18.30
CA SER A 55 -5.50 -7.87 18.48
C SER A 55 -6.38 -7.59 17.28
N SER A 56 -7.48 -8.34 17.15
CA SER A 56 -8.43 -8.21 16.05
C SER A 56 -9.83 -8.60 16.53
N ASN A 57 -10.70 -7.60 16.70
CA ASN A 57 -12.02 -7.75 17.31
C ASN A 57 -13.11 -7.50 16.27
N MET A 58 -13.98 -8.49 16.03
CA MET A 58 -15.10 -8.34 15.10
C MET A 58 -16.19 -7.44 15.70
N VAL A 59 -16.36 -6.23 15.16
CA VAL A 59 -17.33 -5.24 15.66
C VAL A 59 -18.63 -5.20 14.86
N LEU A 60 -18.62 -5.67 13.61
CA LEU A 60 -19.83 -5.81 12.80
C LEU A 60 -19.69 -6.98 11.82
N GLN A 61 -20.58 -7.97 11.94
CA GLN A 61 -20.71 -9.05 10.98
C GLN A 61 -22.18 -9.15 10.54
N LYS A 62 -22.51 -8.57 9.38
CA LYS A 62 -23.87 -8.56 8.86
C LYS A 62 -23.96 -9.37 7.56
N GLY A 63 -24.39 -10.62 7.70
CA GLY A 63 -24.89 -11.45 6.62
C GLY A 63 -26.35 -11.84 6.89
N ARG A 64 -27.21 -11.83 5.86
CA ARG A 64 -28.53 -12.46 5.91
C ARG A 64 -28.50 -13.72 5.06
N ALA A 65 -29.04 -14.81 5.58
CA ALA A 65 -29.08 -16.14 4.95
C ALA A 65 -30.08 -16.26 3.77
N ALA A 66 -30.27 -15.19 2.97
CA ALA A 66 -31.41 -15.08 2.06
C ALA A 66 -31.12 -14.51 0.65
N SER A 67 -29.90 -14.06 0.33
CA SER A 67 -29.57 -13.65 -1.05
C SER A 67 -28.07 -13.67 -1.33
N GLN A 68 -27.69 -14.33 -2.43
CA GLN A 68 -26.30 -14.41 -2.90
C GLN A 68 -25.75 -13.06 -3.42
N HIS A 69 -26.61 -12.04 -3.60
CA HIS A 69 -26.23 -10.74 -4.16
C HIS A 69 -25.98 -9.65 -3.09
N LEU A 70 -26.26 -9.92 -1.81
CA LEU A 70 -26.05 -8.94 -0.75
C LEU A 70 -24.62 -9.06 -0.21
N ARG A 71 -23.76 -8.08 -0.55
CA ARG A 71 -22.36 -7.98 -0.08
C ARG A 71 -22.32 -8.14 1.44
N GLN A 72 -21.67 -9.20 1.93
CA GLN A 72 -21.47 -9.41 3.36
C GLN A 72 -20.60 -8.28 3.92
N THR A 73 -21.16 -7.49 4.83
CA THR A 73 -20.39 -6.43 5.49
C THR A 73 -19.73 -7.00 6.74
N ARG A 74 -18.40 -7.05 6.74
CA ARG A 74 -17.58 -7.40 7.91
C ARG A 74 -16.71 -6.20 8.29
N ILE A 75 -16.62 -5.88 9.58
CA ILE A 75 -15.74 -4.83 10.10
C ILE A 75 -15.09 -5.35 11.38
N ALA A 76 -13.76 -5.32 11.42
CA ALA A 76 -12.98 -5.56 12.62
C ALA A 76 -12.25 -4.28 13.06
N GLU A 77 -12.14 -4.09 14.37
CA GLU A 77 -11.21 -3.15 14.98
C GLU A 77 -9.98 -3.94 15.41
N CYS A 78 -8.82 -3.61 14.85
CA CYS A 78 -7.56 -4.30 15.09
C CYS A 78 -6.58 -3.35 15.77
N LEU A 79 -6.02 -3.71 16.92
CA LEU A 79 -4.90 -2.96 17.47
C LEU A 79 -3.64 -3.35 16.70
N ILE A 80 -2.96 -2.38 16.12
CA ILE A 80 -1.71 -2.58 15.38
C ILE A 80 -0.63 -1.63 15.88
N GLY A 81 0.65 -1.96 15.67
CA GLY A 81 1.73 -1.05 16.00
C GLY A 81 3.10 -1.43 15.45
N ASP A 82 4.05 -0.54 15.67
CA ASP A 82 5.48 -0.70 15.41
C ASP A 82 6.30 -0.32 16.65
N GLU A 83 7.63 -0.16 16.54
CA GLU A 83 8.49 0.22 17.67
C GLU A 83 8.28 1.65 18.19
N THR A 84 7.42 2.45 17.53
CA THR A 84 7.16 3.85 17.89
C THR A 84 5.81 4.05 18.56
N GLY A 85 4.81 3.20 18.27
CA GLY A 85 3.51 3.26 18.89
C GLY A 85 2.49 2.26 18.36
N THR A 86 1.26 2.39 18.85
CA THR A 86 0.08 1.64 18.40
C THR A 86 -1.04 2.57 17.92
N ILE A 87 -1.92 2.04 17.07
CA ILE A 87 -3.12 2.72 16.58
C ILE A 87 -4.21 1.67 16.28
N LEU A 88 -5.49 2.03 16.44
CA LEU A 88 -6.61 1.20 16.00
C LEU A 88 -6.76 1.27 14.48
N PHE A 89 -6.71 0.11 13.84
CA PHE A 89 -6.99 -0.08 12.43
C PHE A 89 -8.42 -0.58 12.21
N THR A 90 -9.15 0.00 11.25
CA THR A 90 -10.48 -0.45 10.85
C THR A 90 -10.41 -1.33 9.61
N ALA A 91 -10.40 -2.66 9.80
CA ALA A 91 -10.41 -3.63 8.71
C ALA A 91 -11.83 -3.84 8.18
N ARG A 92 -12.02 -3.87 6.85
CA ARG A 92 -13.32 -4.05 6.21
C ARG A 92 -13.34 -5.22 5.22
N ASN A 93 -14.40 -6.01 5.27
CA ASN A 93 -14.65 -7.17 4.40
C ASN A 93 -13.43 -8.12 4.40
N ASP A 94 -12.86 -8.39 3.24
CA ASP A 94 -11.76 -9.36 3.07
C ASP A 94 -10.45 -8.92 3.72
N GLN A 95 -10.33 -7.64 4.10
CA GLN A 95 -9.22 -7.16 4.94
C GLN A 95 -9.21 -7.83 6.32
N VAL A 96 -10.38 -8.22 6.85
CA VAL A 96 -10.50 -8.90 8.15
C VAL A 96 -9.65 -10.17 8.18
N ASP A 97 -9.68 -10.94 7.10
CA ASP A 97 -9.00 -12.24 7.01
C ASP A 97 -7.46 -12.11 6.94
N LEU A 98 -6.96 -10.90 6.66
CA LEU A 98 -5.53 -10.56 6.65
C LEU A 98 -5.04 -10.06 8.03
N MET A 99 -5.93 -9.51 8.84
CA MET A 99 -5.60 -8.85 10.11
C MET A 99 -5.69 -9.82 11.30
N ASN A 100 -4.92 -10.91 11.22
CA ASN A 100 -4.83 -11.92 12.29
C ASN A 100 -3.81 -11.50 13.35
N PRO A 101 -4.09 -11.66 14.67
CA PRO A 101 -3.12 -11.39 15.73
C PRO A 101 -1.78 -12.13 15.51
N GLY A 102 -0.68 -11.45 15.79
CA GLY A 102 0.69 -11.93 15.54
C GLY A 102 1.19 -11.73 14.10
N ALA A 103 0.32 -11.46 13.12
CA ALA A 103 0.75 -11.20 11.75
C ALA A 103 1.53 -9.87 11.65
N THR A 104 2.51 -9.83 10.74
CA THR A 104 3.13 -8.58 10.28
C THR A 104 2.51 -8.20 8.93
N VAL A 105 2.04 -6.96 8.82
CA VAL A 105 1.37 -6.44 7.63
C VAL A 105 2.02 -5.16 7.13
N ILE A 106 2.04 -4.99 5.81
CA ILE A 106 2.36 -3.74 5.13
C ILE A 106 1.04 -3.11 4.72
N LEU A 107 0.77 -1.91 5.24
CA LEU A 107 -0.38 -1.11 4.87
C LEU A 107 0.08 -0.07 3.86
N ARG A 108 -0.49 -0.08 2.65
CA ARG A 108 -0.15 0.87 1.58
C ARG A 108 -1.31 1.81 1.28
N ASN A 109 -1.00 3.09 1.08
CA ASN A 109 -1.97 4.16 0.83
C ASN A 109 -3.07 4.23 1.93
N ALA A 110 -2.64 4.09 3.18
CA ALA A 110 -3.50 4.23 4.34
C ALA A 110 -3.81 5.71 4.62
N LYS A 111 -4.94 5.94 5.29
CA LYS A 111 -5.39 7.26 5.73
C LYS A 111 -5.71 7.25 7.22
N ILE A 112 -5.62 8.43 7.84
CA ILE A 112 -6.22 8.69 9.14
C ILE A 112 -7.71 8.98 8.95
N ASP A 113 -8.51 8.32 9.77
CA ASP A 113 -9.95 8.46 9.88
C ASP A 113 -10.23 8.96 11.31
N MET A 114 -10.84 10.14 11.45
CA MET A 114 -11.17 10.70 12.77
C MET A 114 -12.49 10.08 13.25
N PHE A 115 -12.48 9.48 14.43
CA PHE A 115 -13.66 8.86 15.03
C PHE A 115 -13.80 9.30 16.49
N LYS A 116 -14.86 10.07 16.78
CA LYS A 116 -15.16 10.60 18.13
C LYS A 116 -13.96 11.32 18.78
N GLY A 117 -13.28 12.19 18.03
CA GLY A 117 -12.10 12.93 18.50
C GLY A 117 -10.77 12.19 18.34
N SER A 118 -10.75 10.86 18.33
CA SER A 118 -9.50 10.08 18.24
C SER A 118 -9.14 9.66 16.81
N MET A 119 -7.84 9.48 16.57
CA MET A 119 -7.33 8.95 15.30
C MET A 119 -7.55 7.44 15.18
N ARG A 120 -7.93 6.98 13.98
CA ARG A 120 -7.91 5.59 13.56
C ARG A 120 -7.23 5.47 12.21
N LEU A 121 -6.64 4.32 11.90
CA LEU A 121 -6.06 4.04 10.59
C LEU A 121 -7.04 3.21 9.73
N ALA A 122 -7.10 3.50 8.44
CA ALA A 122 -7.83 2.69 7.47
C ALA A 122 -7.08 2.65 6.13
N VAL A 123 -7.22 1.56 5.37
CA VAL A 123 -6.77 1.52 3.97
C VAL A 123 -7.81 2.21 3.08
N ASP A 124 -7.36 3.05 2.15
CA ASP A 124 -8.25 3.78 1.23
C ASP A 124 -8.71 2.90 0.04
N LYS A 125 -9.41 3.48 -0.94
CA LYS A 125 -9.94 2.76 -2.11
C LYS A 125 -8.88 2.28 -3.13
N TRP A 126 -7.65 2.80 -3.07
CA TRP A 126 -6.54 2.45 -3.96
C TRP A 126 -5.42 1.68 -3.23
N GLY A 127 -5.45 1.72 -1.90
CA GLY A 127 -4.52 1.04 -1.03
C GLY A 127 -4.78 -0.45 -0.89
N ARG A 128 -3.86 -1.12 -0.20
CA ARG A 128 -3.90 -2.57 0.02
C ARG A 128 -3.12 -2.96 1.27
N ILE A 129 -3.43 -4.15 1.75
CA ILE A 129 -2.75 -4.84 2.85
C ILE A 129 -1.94 -5.98 2.24
N GLU A 130 -0.66 -6.06 2.55
CA GLU A 130 0.21 -7.19 2.20
C GLU A 130 0.67 -7.87 3.49
N VAL A 131 0.34 -9.14 3.71
CA VAL A 131 0.94 -9.92 4.80
C VAL A 131 2.40 -10.20 4.42
N THR A 132 3.32 -10.05 5.36
CA THR A 132 4.76 -10.20 5.14
C THR A 132 5.41 -11.07 6.22
N ASN A 133 6.70 -11.38 6.04
CA ASN A 133 7.49 -12.11 7.02
C ASN A 133 7.47 -11.40 8.39
N PRO A 134 7.53 -12.13 9.51
CA PRO A 134 7.55 -11.53 10.85
C PRO A 134 8.65 -10.47 11.01
N ALA A 135 8.26 -9.24 11.35
CA ALA A 135 9.25 -8.18 11.59
C ALA A 135 9.97 -8.38 12.93
N ASN A 136 11.24 -7.96 13.01
CA ASN A 136 12.10 -8.15 14.19
C ASN A 136 11.99 -7.03 15.25
N PHE A 137 11.00 -6.16 15.17
CA PHE A 137 10.76 -5.11 16.18
C PHE A 137 9.81 -5.58 17.29
N VAL A 138 9.98 -5.04 18.50
CA VAL A 138 8.97 -5.12 19.57
C VAL A 138 8.02 -3.93 19.41
N VAL A 139 6.71 -4.14 19.61
CA VAL A 139 5.73 -3.06 19.48
C VAL A 139 5.72 -2.20 20.73
N LYS A 140 5.62 -0.88 20.54
CA LYS A 140 5.55 0.08 21.64
C LYS A 140 4.09 0.32 22.05
N GLU A 141 3.57 -0.53 22.93
CA GLU A 141 2.16 -0.54 23.34
C GLU A 141 1.75 0.64 24.24
N ASP A 142 2.70 1.26 24.95
CA ASP A 142 2.48 2.43 25.81
C ASP A 142 2.15 3.72 25.07
N ASN A 143 2.47 3.82 23.77
CA ASN A 143 2.17 4.98 22.93
C ASN A 143 1.00 4.68 21.98
N ASN A 144 -0.24 4.71 22.47
CA ASN A 144 -1.43 4.43 21.67
C ASN A 144 -2.11 5.72 21.16
N LEU A 145 -1.95 6.01 19.86
CA LEU A 145 -2.49 7.21 19.22
C LEU A 145 -4.02 7.23 19.09
N SER A 146 -4.69 6.09 19.27
CA SER A 146 -6.16 6.02 19.31
C SER A 146 -6.75 6.29 20.69
N LEU A 147 -5.93 6.50 21.73
CA LEU A 147 -6.35 7.01 23.04
C LEU A 147 -6.19 8.53 23.16
N VAL A 148 -5.53 9.17 22.18
CA VAL A 148 -5.41 10.63 22.13
C VAL A 148 -6.69 11.21 21.51
N GLU A 149 -7.27 12.21 22.18
CA GLU A 149 -8.39 12.98 21.66
C GLU A 149 -7.89 14.30 21.05
N TYR A 150 -8.46 14.67 19.90
CA TYR A 150 -8.15 15.89 19.18
C TYR A 150 -9.42 16.72 18.98
N GLU A 151 -9.33 18.02 19.25
CA GLU A 151 -10.37 18.99 18.90
C GLU A 151 -10.06 19.67 17.55
N LEU A 152 -11.11 20.09 16.84
CA LEU A 152 -10.97 20.89 15.64
C LEU A 152 -10.91 22.38 16.03
N VAL A 153 -9.71 22.94 16.04
CA VAL A 153 -9.51 24.38 16.25
C VAL A 153 -9.68 25.12 14.93
N ASN A 154 -10.78 25.86 14.80
CA ASN A 154 -10.95 26.82 13.71
C ASN A 154 -10.21 28.11 14.07
N VAL A 155 -9.03 28.31 13.49
CA VAL A 155 -8.32 29.60 13.60
C VAL A 155 -9.06 30.61 12.74
N VAL A 156 -9.69 31.59 13.38
CA VAL A 156 -10.18 32.79 12.71
C VAL A 156 -9.00 33.74 12.62
N GLU A 157 -8.53 34.03 11.41
CA GLU A 157 -7.55 35.10 11.18
C GLU A 157 -8.27 36.45 11.40
N GLU A 158 -7.66 37.32 12.21
CA GLU A 158 -8.15 38.67 12.57
C GLU A 158 -7.58 39.75 11.64
#